data_AF-A0A2N1QJG4-F1
#
_entry.id   AF-A0A2N1QJG4-F1
#
_cell.length_a   1.000
_cell.length_b   1.000
_cell.length_c   1.000
_cell.angle_alpha   90.00
_cell.angle_beta   90.00
_cell.angle_gamma   90.00
#
_symmetry.space_group_name_H-M   'P 1'
#
loop_
_entity.id
_entity.type
_entity.pdbx_description
1 polymer ?
#
loop_
_entity_poly.entity_id
_entity_poly.type
_entity_poly.pdbx_seq_one_letter_code
_entity_poly.pdbx_strand_id
1 'polypeptide(L)'
;MNITIVNLPEIAIIGKLGFCTKDNNIAPELWNRANSHFADVVPLGMKEKNGNYVGFWGAMSDETMSFLPWTDDFSRGYYLAGIEVYKDTTVPNGWTKW
;
A
#
# COMPACT_ATOMS: atom_id res chain seq x y z
N MET A 1 1.60 -16.86 21.28
CA MET A 1 1.35 -16.21 19.98
C MET A 1 1.12 -17.32 18.98
N ASN A 2 -0.09 -17.46 18.44
CA ASN A 2 -0.36 -18.42 17.38
C ASN A 2 -0.13 -17.71 16.04
N ILE A 3 0.76 -18.25 15.23
CA ILE A 3 1.09 -17.71 13.91
C ILE A 3 0.57 -18.73 12.89
N THR A 4 -0.25 -18.24 11.97
CA THR A 4 -0.67 -19.02 10.79
C THR A 4 0.03 -18.45 9.58
N ILE A 5 0.72 -19.30 8.84
CA ILE A 5 1.33 -18.92 7.57
C ILE A 5 0.26 -19.05 6.48
N VAL A 6 0.06 -17.99 5.72
CA VAL A 6 -0.85 -17.94 4.58
C VAL A 6 -0.06 -17.61 3.32
N ASN A 7 -0.41 -18.26 2.21
CA ASN A 7 0.12 -17.91 0.89
C ASN A 7 -0.93 -17.05 0.19
N LEU A 8 -0.56 -15.81 -0.10
CA LEU A 8 -1.38 -14.92 -0.90
C LEU A 8 -1.05 -15.11 -2.38
N PRO A 9 -2.05 -14.98 -3.28
CA PRO A 9 -1.76 -14.81 -4.70
C PRO A 9 -1.00 -13.50 -4.95
N GLU A 10 -0.57 -13.28 -6.19
CA GLU A 10 -0.13 -11.94 -6.60
C GLU A 10 -1.27 -10.94 -6.37
N ILE A 11 -0.95 -9.84 -5.69
CA ILE A 11 -1.87 -8.74 -5.40
C ILE A 11 -1.34 -7.46 -6.03
N ALA A 12 -2.23 -6.51 -6.29
CA ALA A 12 -1.88 -5.15 -6.69
C ALA A 12 -2.48 -4.17 -5.69
N ILE A 13 -1.76 -3.09 -5.40
CA ILE A 13 -2.17 -2.09 -4.41
C ILE A 13 -2.13 -0.71 -5.07
N ILE A 14 -3.26 0.00 -5.05
CA ILE A 14 -3.29 1.43 -5.41
C ILE A 14 -3.27 2.25 -4.12
N GLY A 15 -2.28 3.13 -4.00
CA GLY A 15 -2.06 3.89 -2.78
C GLY A 15 -1.32 5.21 -2.97
N LYS A 16 -1.13 5.91 -1.85
CA LYS A 16 -0.26 7.08 -1.74
C LYS A 16 1.14 6.60 -1.38
N LEU A 17 2.07 6.85 -2.30
CA LEU A 17 3.47 6.52 -2.17
C LEU A 17 4.24 7.69 -1.56
N GLY A 18 5.20 7.38 -0.71
CA GLY A 18 6.24 8.32 -0.32
C GLY A 18 7.49 7.65 0.22
N PHE A 19 8.52 8.46 0.41
CA PHE A 19 9.81 8.02 0.90
C PHE A 19 9.98 8.32 2.41
N CYS A 20 10.23 7.28 3.19
CA CYS A 20 10.53 7.35 4.62
C CYS A 20 12.04 7.47 4.84
N THR A 21 12.40 8.22 5.87
CA THR A 21 13.78 8.30 6.40
C THR A 21 13.74 8.19 7.91
N LYS A 22 14.91 7.95 8.52
CA LYS A 22 15.07 7.89 9.97
C LYS A 22 14.45 9.09 10.71
N ASP A 23 14.61 10.29 10.17
CA ASP A 23 14.14 11.53 10.79
C ASP A 23 12.70 11.89 10.40
N ASN A 24 12.12 11.20 9.41
CA ASN A 24 10.80 11.51 8.90
C ASN A 24 10.05 10.23 8.47
N ASN A 25 9.27 9.69 9.40
CA ASN A 25 8.32 8.61 9.12
C ASN A 25 7.00 9.20 8.60
N ILE A 26 6.83 9.17 7.29
CA ILE A 26 5.66 9.74 6.61
C ILE A 26 4.47 8.78 6.50
N ALA A 27 4.55 7.56 7.03
CA ALA A 27 3.46 6.58 6.91
C ALA A 27 2.11 7.12 7.44
N PRO A 28 2.03 7.81 8.59
CA PRO A 28 0.77 8.43 9.04
C PRO A 28 0.23 9.50 8.08
N GLU A 29 1.11 10.32 7.49
CA GLU A 29 0.72 11.32 6.50
C GLU A 29 0.15 10.66 5.24
N LEU A 30 0.78 9.58 4.76
CA LEU A 30 0.31 8.84 3.59
C LEU A 30 -1.06 8.22 3.83
N TRP A 31 -1.32 7.67 5.01
CA TRP A 31 -2.66 7.18 5.38
C TRP A 31 -3.68 8.33 5.46
N ASN A 32 -3.32 9.47 6.04
CA ASN A 32 -4.19 10.65 6.07
C ASN A 32 -4.56 11.11 4.64
N ARG A 33 -3.59 11.14 3.73
CA ARG A 33 -3.79 11.49 2.31
C ARG A 33 -4.60 10.43 1.56
N ALA A 34 -4.38 9.15 1.84
CA ALA A 34 -5.17 8.07 1.23
C ALA A 34 -6.64 8.18 1.68
N ASN A 35 -6.87 8.42 2.97
CA ASN A 35 -8.20 8.55 3.56
C ASN A 35 -8.93 9.81 3.06
N SER A 36 -8.25 10.97 2.97
CA SER A 36 -8.86 12.22 2.52
C SER A 36 -9.28 12.18 1.04
N HIS A 37 -8.65 11.32 0.25
CA HIS A 37 -8.95 11.13 -1.17
C HIS A 37 -9.59 9.77 -1.47
N PHE A 38 -10.05 9.05 -0.45
CA PHE A 38 -10.45 7.64 -0.61
C PHE A 38 -11.59 7.45 -1.63
N ALA A 39 -12.45 8.44 -1.80
CA ALA A 39 -13.52 8.44 -2.80
C ALA A 39 -13.02 8.13 -4.23
N ASP A 40 -11.78 8.50 -4.57
CA ASP A 40 -11.17 8.23 -5.88
C ASP A 40 -10.96 6.73 -6.14
N VAL A 41 -10.79 5.93 -5.08
CA VAL A 41 -10.41 4.51 -5.15
C VAL A 41 -11.45 3.56 -4.56
N VAL A 42 -12.50 4.07 -3.92
CA VAL A 42 -13.68 3.30 -3.46
C VAL A 42 -14.23 2.31 -4.51
N PRO A 43 -14.46 2.71 -5.78
CA PRO A 43 -15.00 1.79 -6.78
C PRO A 43 -13.96 0.78 -7.27
N LEU A 44 -12.67 1.03 -7.04
CA LEU A 44 -11.55 0.22 -7.56
C LEU A 44 -11.14 -0.90 -6.60
N GLY A 45 -11.38 -0.70 -5.30
CA GLY A 45 -11.03 -1.67 -4.25
C GLY A 45 -11.67 -3.03 -4.50
N MET A 46 -10.84 -4.08 -4.45
CA MET A 46 -11.30 -5.46 -4.54
C MET A 46 -12.22 -5.78 -3.36
N LYS A 47 -13.36 -6.40 -3.64
CA LYS A 47 -14.39 -6.72 -2.63
C LYS A 47 -14.67 -8.22 -2.56
N GLU A 48 -14.92 -8.70 -1.36
CA GLU A 48 -15.49 -10.02 -1.13
C GLU A 48 -16.98 -10.07 -1.55
N LYS A 49 -17.55 -11.28 -1.58
CA LYS A 49 -18.97 -11.50 -1.90
C LYS A 49 -19.95 -10.75 -0.98
N ASN A 50 -19.54 -10.44 0.24
CA ASN A 50 -20.32 -9.70 1.23
C ASN A 50 -20.24 -8.16 1.05
N GLY A 51 -19.43 -7.67 0.10
CA GLY A 51 -19.23 -6.25 -0.16
C GLY A 51 -18.11 -5.58 0.63
N ASN A 52 -17.46 -6.28 1.56
CA ASN A 52 -16.29 -5.77 2.28
C ASN A 52 -15.06 -5.75 1.38
N TYR A 53 -14.13 -4.83 1.66
CA TYR A 53 -12.84 -4.81 0.96
C TYR A 53 -11.96 -5.98 1.39
N VAL A 54 -11.23 -6.55 0.43
CA VAL A 54 -10.31 -7.67 0.66
C VAL A 54 -9.12 -7.25 1.50
N GLY A 55 -8.59 -6.04 1.30
CA GLY A 55 -7.42 -5.59 2.04
C GLY A 55 -7.10 -4.10 1.91
N PHE A 56 -6.54 -3.57 3.00
CA PHE A 56 -5.84 -2.30 3.05
C PHE A 56 -4.40 -2.58 3.45
N TRP A 57 -3.45 -2.02 2.72
CA TRP A 57 -2.05 -2.41 2.80
C TRP A 57 -1.15 -1.22 3.07
N GLY A 58 -0.22 -1.42 4.00
CA GLY A 58 0.98 -0.61 4.17
C GLY A 58 2.15 -1.35 3.54
N ALA A 59 2.33 -1.20 2.23
CA ALA A 59 3.39 -1.89 1.52
C ALA A 59 4.72 -1.14 1.67
N MET A 60 5.82 -1.89 1.72
CA MET A 60 7.17 -1.36 1.92
C MET A 60 8.10 -1.88 0.82
N SER A 61 9.01 -1.03 0.36
CA SER A 61 10.05 -1.38 -0.59
C SER A 61 11.32 -0.59 -0.30
N ASP A 62 12.48 -1.13 -0.64
CA ASP A 62 13.74 -0.42 -0.59
C ASP A 62 13.78 0.73 -1.62
N GLU A 63 14.85 1.52 -1.60
CA GLU A 63 14.97 2.72 -2.45
C GLU A 63 15.01 2.41 -3.95
N THR A 64 15.33 1.17 -4.33
CA THR A 64 15.36 0.73 -5.73
C THR A 64 14.03 0.20 -6.24
N MET A 65 12.99 0.13 -5.38
CA MET A 65 11.71 -0.50 -5.68
C MET A 65 11.83 -2.00 -6.05
N SER A 66 12.80 -2.70 -5.48
CA SER A 66 13.01 -4.14 -5.71
C SER A 66 12.19 -5.01 -4.75
N PHE A 67 11.33 -4.40 -3.93
CA PHE A 67 10.55 -5.05 -2.86
C PHE A 67 11.43 -5.74 -1.82
N LEU A 68 12.64 -5.21 -1.62
CA LEU A 68 13.52 -5.61 -0.53
C LEU A 68 13.17 -4.86 0.75
N PRO A 69 13.65 -5.33 1.91
CA PRO A 69 13.47 -4.62 3.16
C PRO A 69 14.10 -3.21 3.12
N TRP A 70 13.57 -2.32 3.94
CA TRP A 70 14.12 -0.97 4.11
C TRP A 70 15.60 -0.99 4.53
N THR A 71 16.35 -0.04 4.00
CA THR A 71 17.76 0.18 4.28
C THR A 71 17.95 0.98 5.57
N ASP A 72 19.21 1.18 5.97
CA ASP A 72 19.58 1.97 7.16
C ASP A 72 18.83 1.49 8.42
N ASP A 73 19.05 0.23 8.80
CA ASP A 73 18.41 -0.43 9.93
C ASP A 73 16.88 -0.32 9.94
N PHE A 74 16.26 -0.61 8.78
CA PHE A 74 14.81 -0.53 8.57
C PHE A 74 14.20 0.86 8.80
N SER A 75 14.97 1.92 8.58
CA SER A 75 14.50 3.31 8.77
C SER A 75 14.37 4.11 7.48
N ARG A 76 14.82 3.56 6.34
CA ARG A 76 14.85 4.27 5.06
C ARG A 76 14.30 3.41 3.92
N GLY A 77 13.32 3.93 3.18
CA GLY A 77 12.70 3.22 2.07
C GLY A 77 11.35 3.79 1.67
N TYR A 78 10.72 3.22 0.66
CA TYR A 78 9.38 3.62 0.24
C TYR A 78 8.30 2.95 1.07
N TYR A 79 7.25 3.72 1.36
CA TYR A 79 6.00 3.25 1.94
C TYR A 79 4.84 3.60 1.00
N LEU A 80 3.91 2.66 0.81
CA LEU A 80 2.66 2.90 0.10
C LEU A 80 1.47 2.55 1.02
N ALA A 81 0.63 3.55 1.29
CA ALA A 81 -0.64 3.39 2.00
C ALA A 81 -1.77 3.25 0.98
N GLY A 82 -2.40 2.08 0.90
CA GLY A 82 -3.33 1.81 -0.19
C GLY A 82 -4.33 0.70 0.05
N ILE A 83 -5.13 0.47 -0.98
CA ILE A 83 -6.17 -0.55 -1.04
C ILE A 83 -5.80 -1.61 -2.07
N GLU A 84 -6.14 -2.86 -1.79
CA GLU A 84 -5.99 -3.95 -2.76
C GLU A 84 -6.95 -3.76 -3.95
N VAL A 85 -6.44 -3.92 -5.16
CA VAL A 85 -7.19 -3.78 -6.40
C VAL A 85 -6.88 -4.94 -7.35
N TYR A 86 -7.71 -5.10 -8.39
CA TYR A 86 -7.39 -6.02 -9.47
C TYR A 86 -6.16 -5.54 -10.24
N LYS A 87 -5.30 -6.47 -10.69
CA LYS A 87 -4.05 -6.19 -11.43
C LYS A 87 -4.23 -5.19 -12.58
N ASP A 88 -5.30 -5.31 -13.36
CA ASP A 88 -5.56 -4.50 -14.54
C ASP A 88 -6.28 -3.17 -14.25
N THR A 89 -6.48 -2.83 -12.97
CA THR A 89 -7.10 -1.57 -12.55
C THR A 89 -6.27 -0.38 -13.04
N THR A 90 -6.94 0.57 -13.70
CA THR A 90 -6.33 1.83 -14.15
C THR A 90 -6.06 2.73 -12.95
N VAL A 91 -4.87 3.31 -12.90
CA VAL A 91 -4.43 4.14 -11.76
C VAL A 91 -5.04 5.55 -11.89
N PRO A 92 -5.79 6.04 -10.90
CA PRO A 92 -6.28 7.41 -10.90
C PRO A 92 -5.12 8.42 -10.80
N ASN A 93 -5.36 9.65 -11.27
CA ASN A 93 -4.35 10.69 -11.19
C ASN A 93 -3.93 10.95 -9.72
N GLY A 94 -2.62 11.09 -9.49
CA GLY A 94 -2.07 11.32 -8.15
C GLY A 94 -2.07 10.08 -7.23
N TRP A 95 -2.28 8.89 -7.77
CA TRP A 95 -2.10 7.61 -7.08
C TRP A 95 -0.98 6.79 -7.73
N THR A 96 -0.44 5.83 -6.99
CA THR A 96 0.57 4.88 -7.48
C THR A 96 0.04 3.47 -7.37
N LYS A 97 0.36 2.61 -8.34
CA LYS A 97 0.10 1.17 -8.26
C LYS A 97 1.41 0.42 -8.06
N TRP A 98 1.44 -0.44 -7.05
CA TRP A 98 2.44 -1.49 -6.88
C TRP A 98 1.82 -2.83 -7.21
#